data_AF-A0A565BDV3-F1
#
_entry.id   AF-A0A565BDV3-F1
#
_cell.length_a   1.000
_cell.length_b   1.000
_cell.length_c   1.000
_cell.angle_alpha   90.00
_cell.angle_beta   90.00
_cell.angle_gamma   90.00
#
_symmetry.space_group_name_H-M   'P 1'
#
loop_
_entity.id
_entity.type
_entity.pdbx_description
1 polymer ?
#
loop_
_entity_poly.entity_id
_entity_poly.type
_entity_poly.pdbx_seq_one_letter_code
_entity_poly.pdbx_strand_id
1 'polypeptide(L)' 'MASNSMRSTSPSSDSSWTAKQDKKFEVALATYDKDTSDRWQNIARAVGGKSA' A
#
# COMPACT_ATOMS: atom_id res chain seq x y z
N MET A 1 -1.79 30.68 30.91
CA MET A 1 -2.54 30.62 29.64
C MET A 1 -2.60 29.16 29.23
N ALA A 2 -3.76 28.51 29.34
CA ALA A 2 -3.95 27.14 28.87
C ALA A 2 -4.18 27.17 27.36
N SER A 3 -3.32 26.51 26.58
CA SER A 3 -3.52 26.28 25.15
C SER A 3 -2.76 25.01 24.80
N ASN A 4 -3.50 23.92 24.55
CA ASN A 4 -3.88 23.47 23.21
C ASN A 4 -2.82 22.47 22.72
N SER A 5 -3.10 21.24 22.30
CA SER A 5 -4.28 20.74 21.62
C SER A 5 -4.30 19.24 21.87
N MET A 6 -5.49 18.66 22.03
CA MET A 6 -5.65 17.23 21.83
C MET A 6 -5.15 16.94 20.41
N ARG A 7 -4.00 16.28 20.28
CA ARG A 7 -3.63 15.65 19.01
C ARG A 7 -4.67 14.57 18.81
N SER A 8 -5.78 14.95 18.20
CA SER A 8 -6.59 14.03 17.43
C SER A 8 -5.63 13.45 16.41
N THR A 9 -4.98 12.34 16.77
CA THR A 9 -4.68 11.30 15.79
C THR A 9 -6.03 10.87 15.28
N SER A 10 -6.59 11.68 14.37
CA SER A 10 -7.27 11.17 13.20
C SER A 10 -6.47 9.93 12.79
N PRO A 11 -7.09 8.77 12.52
CA PRO A 11 -6.37 7.72 11.85
C PRO A 11 -5.87 8.35 10.57
N SER A 12 -4.61 8.79 10.61
CA SER A 12 -3.86 9.16 9.44
C SER A 12 -4.04 7.98 8.53
N SER A 13 -4.15 8.28 7.25
CA SER A 13 -4.15 7.31 6.17
C SER A 13 -2.80 6.56 6.12
N ASP A 14 -2.29 6.08 7.25
CA ASP A 14 -1.38 4.96 7.44
C ASP A 14 -2.08 3.77 6.78
N SER A 15 -1.98 3.74 5.46
CA SER A 15 -2.32 2.60 4.66
C SER A 15 -1.24 1.54 4.89
N SER A 16 -1.17 1.07 6.12
CA SER A 16 -0.45 -0.11 6.50
C SER A 16 -0.98 -1.24 5.64
N TRP A 17 -0.06 -2.00 5.07
CA TRP A 17 -0.43 -3.13 4.25
C TRP A 17 -1.28 -4.11 5.04
N THR A 18 -2.48 -4.41 4.53
CA THR A 18 -3.29 -5.50 5.08
C THR A 18 -2.67 -6.82 4.65
N ALA A 19 -2.82 -7.87 5.46
CA ALA A 19 -2.35 -9.22 5.11
C ALA A 19 -2.90 -9.73 3.77
N LYS A 20 -4.06 -9.22 3.33
CA LYS A 20 -4.65 -9.52 2.02
C LYS A 20 -3.90 -8.81 0.88
N GLN A 21 -3.45 -7.58 1.09
CA GLN A 21 -2.62 -6.85 0.12
C GLN A 21 -1.23 -7.49 0.01
N ASP A 22 -0.66 -7.92 1.14
CA ASP A 22 0.62 -8.61 1.20
C ASP A 22 0.63 -9.91 0.38
N LYS A 23 -0.38 -10.75 0.58
CA LYS A 23 -0.57 -11.95 -0.23
C LYS A 23 -0.73 -11.65 -1.73
N LYS A 24 -1.46 -10.59 -2.08
CA LYS A 24 -1.60 -10.19 -3.51
C LYS A 24 -0.28 -9.75 -4.11
N PHE A 25 0.58 -9.12 -3.34
CA PHE A 25 1.91 -8.69 -3.79
C PHE A 25 2.86 -9.85 -3.98
N GLU A 26 2.86 -10.83 -3.08
CA GLU A 26 3.64 -12.05 -3.28
C GLU A 26 3.20 -12.80 -4.54
N VAL A 27 1.89 -12.92 -4.78
CA VAL A 27 1.35 -13.54 -6.00
C VAL A 27 1.72 -12.71 -7.24
N ALA A 28 1.67 -11.38 -7.16
CA ALA A 28 2.06 -10.51 -8.26
C ALA A 28 3.58 -10.60 -8.53
N LEU A 29 4.42 -10.72 -7.51
CA LEU A 29 5.86 -10.93 -7.65
C LEU A 29 6.20 -12.26 -8.33
N ALA A 30 5.40 -13.30 -8.08
CA ALA A 30 5.53 -14.61 -8.73
C ALA A 30 4.97 -14.61 -10.16
N THR A 31 4.00 -13.74 -10.46
CA THR A 31 3.36 -13.65 -11.78
C THR A 31 4.17 -12.77 -12.74
N TYR A 32 4.72 -11.66 -12.25
CA TYR A 32 5.54 -10.73 -13.03
C TYR A 32 7.01 -11.01 -12.76
N ASP A 33 7.63 -11.77 -13.66
CA ASP A 33 9.05 -12.10 -13.59
C ASP A 33 9.93 -10.88 -13.91
N LYS A 34 11.24 -11.02 -13.66
CA LYS A 34 12.22 -9.92 -13.70
C LYS A 34 12.41 -9.31 -15.10
N ASP A 35 12.06 -10.04 -16.15
CA ASP A 35 12.12 -9.61 -17.55
C ASP A 35 10.96 -8.70 -17.98
N THR A 36 9.98 -8.47 -17.10
CA THR A 36 8.85 -7.59 -17.40
C THR A 36 9.28 -6.13 -17.17
N SER A 37 9.59 -5.39 -18.24
CA SER A 37 9.52 -3.92 -18.20
C SER A 37 8.12 -3.54 -17.71
N ASP A 38 8.02 -2.67 -16.70
CA ASP A 38 6.77 -2.32 -15.98
C ASP A 38 6.29 -3.31 -14.90
N ARG A 39 7.17 -4.20 -14.41
CA ARG A 39 6.89 -5.13 -13.30
C ARG A 39 6.20 -4.45 -12.11
N TRP A 40 6.74 -3.34 -11.62
CA TRP A 40 6.22 -2.66 -10.43
C TRP A 40 4.86 -2.01 -10.67
N GLN A 41 4.62 -1.45 -11.86
CA GLN A 41 3.33 -0.89 -12.25
C GLN A 41 2.26 -1.99 -12.30
N ASN A 42 2.61 -3.17 -12.84
CA ASN A 42 1.71 -4.31 -12.88
C ASN A 42 1.41 -4.88 -11.50
N ILE A 43 2.42 -4.96 -10.62
CA ILE A 43 2.25 -5.33 -9.21
C ILE A 43 1.33 -4.34 -8.49
N ALA A 44 1.52 -3.03 -8.67
CA ALA A 44 0.68 -2.00 -8.06
C ALA A 44 -0.79 -2.13 -8.51
N ARG A 45 -1.02 -2.39 -9.80
CA ARG A 45 -2.36 -2.65 -10.35
C ARG A 45 -2.99 -3.93 -9.77
N ALA A 46 -2.21 -4.99 -9.58
CA ALA A 46 -2.68 -6.26 -9.02
C ALA A 46 -3.04 -6.17 -7.52
N VAL A 47 -2.27 -5.43 -6.74
CA VAL A 47 -2.52 -5.23 -5.30
C VAL A 47 -3.76 -4.35 -5.07
N GLY A 48 -4.02 -3.38 -5.97
CA GLY A 48 -5.31 -2.69 -6.09
C GLY A 48 -5.79 -1.99 -4.81
N GLY A 49 -4.86 -1.46 -4.02
CA GLY A 49 -5.13 -0.94 -2.68
C GLY A 49 -4.82 0.53 -2.45
N LYS A 50 -4.15 1.17 -3.40
CA LYS A 50 -3.80 2.60 -3.38
C LYS A 50 -3.87 3.07 -4.81
N SER A 51 -5.03 3.58 -5.20
CA SER A 51 -5.12 4.40 -6.40
C SER A 51 -4.11 5.55 -6.27
N ALA A 52 -3.52 5.94 -7.39
CA ALA A 52 -2.52 6.98 -7.56
C ALA A 52 -2.82 8.27 -6.77
#